data_AF-A2FXT9-F1
#
_entry.id   AF-A2FXT9-F1
#
_cell.length_a   1.000
_cell.length_b   1.000
_cell.length_c   1.000
_cell.angle_alpha   90.00
_cell.angle_beta   90.00
_cell.angle_gamma   90.00
#
_symmetry.space_group_name_H-M   'P 1'
#
loop_
_entity.id
_entity.type
_entity.pdbx_description
1 polymer ?
#
loop_
_entity_poly.entity_id
_entity_poly.type
_entity_poly.pdbx_seq_one_letter_code
_entity_poly.pdbx_strand_id
1 'polypeptide(L)'
;MIKTELIDSKKYNPQNIIRDILRIIPCNNCYAKSYLTLARLISEDYQITAVNIIPGISNYMFYKAYGIKLDMFNDLNRINSENRNIHSEDTIYRAIMNNDKERFISFTEREGFDKNQKIKSELYPYSFEGYSLLELCCYHGAVECFKFLRTKFNSEITHTCLEFSFLGGNPEIMSECLKYQKPTEKCVEYAIISHYIDFVTFLMNEHNIKINLFNCCLYNNLKYF
;
A
#
# COMPACT_ATOMS: atom_id res chain seq x y z
N MET A 1 -24.95 1.18 -1.62
CA MET A 1 -24.17 2.41 -1.85
C MET A 1 -23.41 2.33 -3.17
N ILE A 2 -22.37 1.49 -3.36
CA ILE A 2 -21.64 1.43 -4.64
C ILE A 2 -22.57 1.11 -5.83
N LYS A 3 -23.40 0.06 -5.71
CA LYS A 3 -24.34 -0.37 -6.76
C LYS A 3 -25.34 0.72 -7.13
N THR A 4 -26.13 1.17 -6.15
CA THR A 4 -27.21 2.14 -6.31
C THR A 4 -26.74 3.58 -6.61
N GLU A 5 -25.70 4.08 -5.93
CA GLU A 5 -25.29 5.48 -6.02
C GLU A 5 -24.31 5.77 -7.16
N LEU A 6 -23.52 4.78 -7.60
CA LEU A 6 -22.48 4.98 -8.62
C LEU A 6 -22.79 4.28 -9.93
N ILE A 7 -23.15 2.99 -9.89
CA ILE A 7 -23.28 2.18 -11.10
C ILE A 7 -24.66 2.32 -11.72
N ASP A 8 -25.72 2.08 -10.94
CA ASP A 8 -27.10 2.11 -11.42
C ASP A 8 -27.53 3.55 -11.78
N SER A 9 -26.92 4.53 -11.12
CA SER A 9 -27.04 5.96 -11.46
C SER A 9 -26.23 6.38 -12.71
N LYS A 10 -25.47 5.46 -13.30
CA LYS A 10 -24.56 5.65 -14.45
C LYS A 10 -23.46 6.70 -14.22
N LYS A 11 -23.19 7.06 -12.97
CA LYS A 11 -22.13 8.02 -12.62
C LYS A 11 -20.72 7.43 -12.81
N TYR A 12 -20.57 6.12 -12.68
CA TYR A 12 -19.25 5.47 -12.79
C TYR A 12 -19.32 4.10 -13.46
N ASN A 13 -18.48 3.90 -14.48
CA ASN A 13 -18.41 2.64 -15.22
C ASN A 13 -17.84 1.52 -14.31
N PRO A 14 -18.46 0.33 -14.23
CA PRO A 14 -17.98 -0.82 -13.45
C PRO A 14 -16.50 -1.19 -13.71
N GLN A 15 -16.03 -1.08 -14.96
CA GLN A 15 -14.63 -1.32 -15.32
C GLN A 15 -13.69 -0.36 -14.60
N ASN A 16 -14.07 0.92 -14.48
CA ASN A 16 -13.28 1.91 -13.78
C ASN A 16 -13.28 1.63 -12.27
N ILE A 17 -14.41 1.20 -11.69
CA ILE A 17 -14.48 0.84 -10.27
C ILE A 17 -13.53 -0.33 -9.97
N ILE A 18 -13.58 -1.39 -10.78
CA ILE A 18 -12.67 -2.53 -10.63
C ILE A 18 -11.22 -2.07 -10.75
N ARG A 19 -10.89 -1.25 -11.75
CA ARG A 19 -9.55 -0.70 -11.95
C ARG A 19 -9.05 0.04 -10.72
N ASP A 20 -9.88 0.90 -10.14
CA ASP A 20 -9.49 1.75 -9.03
C ASP A 20 -9.36 0.94 -7.73
N ILE A 21 -10.24 -0.04 -7.48
CA ILE A 21 -10.10 -1.00 -6.37
C ILE A 21 -8.76 -1.74 -6.48
N LEU A 22 -8.46 -2.29 -7.65
CA LEU A 22 -7.23 -3.06 -7.87
C LEU A 22 -5.97 -2.18 -7.85
N ARG A 23 -6.08 -0.88 -8.18
CA ARG A 23 -4.98 0.09 -8.12
C ARG A 23 -4.50 0.36 -6.70
N ILE A 24 -5.39 0.26 -5.70
CA ILE A 24 -5.06 0.56 -4.29
C ILE A 24 -4.26 -0.57 -3.64
N ILE A 25 -4.34 -1.81 -4.13
CA ILE A 25 -3.73 -2.98 -3.48
C ILE A 25 -2.25 -2.78 -3.11
N PRO A 26 -1.34 -2.30 -3.99
CA PRO A 26 0.06 -2.10 -3.62
C PRO A 26 0.28 -1.06 -2.51
N CYS A 27 -0.66 -0.13 -2.33
CA CYS A 27 -0.57 0.93 -1.32
C CYS A 27 -1.29 0.56 -0.01
N ASN A 28 -2.10 -0.51 -0.01
CA ASN A 28 -2.81 -0.98 1.16
C ASN A 28 -3.01 -2.51 1.14
N ASN A 29 -1.90 -3.24 1.06
CA ASN A 29 -1.93 -4.67 0.74
C ASN A 29 -2.44 -5.57 1.88
N CYS A 30 -2.58 -5.06 3.11
CA CYS A 30 -3.17 -5.82 4.22
C CYS A 30 -4.66 -6.16 3.98
N TYR A 31 -5.37 -5.34 3.21
CA TYR A 31 -6.77 -5.57 2.80
C TYR A 31 -6.92 -6.16 1.40
N ALA A 32 -5.83 -6.65 0.79
CA ALA A 32 -5.86 -7.16 -0.59
C ALA A 32 -6.97 -8.19 -0.83
N LYS A 33 -7.21 -9.12 0.10
CA LYS A 33 -8.30 -10.11 -0.03
C LYS A 33 -9.68 -9.46 -0.16
N SER A 34 -9.94 -8.42 0.62
CA SER A 34 -11.20 -7.68 0.59
C SER A 34 -11.37 -6.92 -0.74
N TYR A 35 -10.30 -6.28 -1.22
CA TYR A 35 -10.30 -5.59 -2.51
C TYR A 35 -10.53 -6.55 -3.68
N LEU A 36 -9.86 -7.70 -3.69
CA LEU A 36 -10.05 -8.73 -4.70
C LEU A 36 -11.49 -9.26 -4.69
N THR A 37 -12.05 -9.50 -3.49
CA THR A 37 -13.43 -9.97 -3.34
C THR A 37 -14.42 -8.94 -3.88
N LEU A 38 -14.22 -7.65 -3.57
CA LEU A 38 -15.07 -6.57 -4.08
C LEU A 38 -14.99 -6.44 -5.60
N ALA A 39 -13.79 -6.48 -6.16
CA ALA A 39 -13.57 -6.46 -7.61
C ALA A 39 -14.26 -7.65 -8.30
N ARG A 40 -14.23 -8.84 -7.69
CA ARG A 40 -14.90 -10.04 -8.22
C ARG A 40 -16.42 -9.87 -8.23
N LEU A 41 -17.02 -9.41 -7.14
CA LEU A 41 -18.47 -9.19 -7.06
C LEU A 41 -18.95 -8.25 -8.18
N ILE A 42 -18.21 -7.16 -8.44
CA ILE A 42 -18.55 -6.23 -9.52
C ILE A 42 -18.34 -6.86 -10.90
N SER A 43 -17.26 -7.63 -11.08
CA SER A 43 -16.98 -8.33 -12.33
C SER A 43 -18.09 -9.35 -12.67
N GLU A 44 -18.58 -10.09 -11.68
CA GLU A 44 -19.67 -11.05 -11.84
C GLU A 44 -21.02 -10.36 -12.10
N ASP A 45 -21.40 -9.38 -11.27
CA ASP A 45 -22.68 -8.66 -11.36
C ASP A 45 -22.87 -7.95 -12.70
N TYR A 46 -21.79 -7.44 -13.29
CA TYR A 46 -21.81 -6.64 -14.52
C TYR A 46 -21.14 -7.34 -15.71
N GLN A 47 -20.80 -8.64 -15.57
CA GLN A 47 -20.18 -9.46 -16.62
C GLN A 47 -18.91 -8.83 -17.23
N ILE A 48 -18.09 -8.17 -16.41
CA ILE A 48 -16.85 -7.53 -16.86
C ILE A 48 -15.76 -8.58 -16.99
N THR A 49 -15.27 -8.77 -18.21
CA THR A 49 -14.21 -9.75 -18.54
C THR A 49 -12.86 -9.11 -18.82
N ALA A 50 -12.80 -7.79 -19.02
CA ALA A 50 -11.55 -7.08 -19.31
C ALA A 50 -11.49 -5.71 -18.62
N VAL A 51 -10.33 -5.41 -18.04
CA VAL A 51 -9.98 -4.12 -17.42
C VAL A 51 -8.54 -3.79 -17.78
N ASN A 52 -8.34 -2.63 -18.42
CA ASN A 52 -7.01 -2.18 -18.84
C ASN A 52 -6.33 -1.37 -17.73
N ILE A 53 -4.99 -1.42 -17.68
CA ILE A 53 -4.15 -0.54 -16.85
C ILE A 53 -4.39 -0.78 -15.35
N ILE A 54 -4.22 -2.03 -14.93
CA ILE A 54 -4.17 -2.41 -13.51
C ILE A 54 -2.75 -2.83 -13.12
N PRO A 55 -2.35 -2.64 -11.84
CA PRO A 55 -1.04 -3.10 -11.39
C PRO A 55 -0.86 -4.60 -11.65
N GLY A 56 0.32 -4.99 -12.15
CA GLY A 56 0.61 -6.38 -12.50
C GLY A 56 0.36 -7.34 -11.34
N ILE A 57 0.85 -6.99 -10.15
CA ILE A 57 0.63 -7.77 -8.92
C ILE A 57 -0.86 -7.96 -8.61
N SER A 58 -1.68 -6.90 -8.76
CA SER A 58 -3.11 -6.96 -8.50
C SER A 58 -3.82 -7.87 -9.49
N ASN A 59 -3.47 -7.79 -10.78
CA ASN A 59 -4.00 -8.68 -11.82
C ASN A 59 -3.64 -10.14 -11.53
N TYR A 60 -2.39 -10.40 -11.12
CA TYR A 60 -1.95 -11.74 -10.77
C TYR A 60 -2.63 -12.30 -9.53
N MET A 61 -2.77 -11.50 -8.49
CA MET A 61 -3.50 -11.93 -7.29
C MET A 61 -4.96 -12.25 -7.61
N PHE A 62 -5.60 -11.45 -8.46
CA PHE A 62 -6.97 -11.68 -8.92
C PHE A 62 -7.10 -12.97 -9.74
N TYR A 63 -6.21 -13.16 -10.73
CA TYR A 63 -6.15 -14.37 -11.53
C TYR A 63 -5.88 -15.61 -10.66
N LYS A 64 -4.94 -15.54 -9.72
CA LYS A 64 -4.61 -16.65 -8.83
C LYS A 64 -5.78 -17.01 -7.91
N ALA A 65 -6.56 -16.03 -7.46
CA ALA A 65 -7.69 -16.24 -6.56
C ALA A 65 -8.92 -16.81 -7.29
N TYR A 66 -9.19 -16.37 -8.51
CA TYR A 66 -10.48 -16.62 -9.18
C TYR A 66 -10.39 -17.20 -10.59
N GLY A 67 -9.20 -17.34 -11.16
CA GLY A 67 -8.98 -17.85 -12.53
C GLY A 67 -9.38 -16.89 -13.64
N ILE A 68 -9.71 -15.63 -13.32
CA ILE A 68 -10.16 -14.63 -14.29
C ILE A 68 -8.98 -13.72 -14.66
N LYS A 69 -8.69 -13.61 -15.96
CA LYS A 69 -7.65 -12.70 -16.49
C LYS A 69 -8.31 -11.39 -16.94
N LEU A 70 -8.25 -10.37 -16.09
CA LEU A 70 -8.85 -9.05 -16.39
C LEU A 70 -7.97 -8.22 -17.33
N ASP A 71 -6.66 -8.18 -17.09
CA ASP A 71 -5.73 -7.45 -17.96
C ASP A 71 -4.96 -8.42 -18.87
N MET A 72 -5.14 -8.23 -20.17
CA MET A 72 -4.54 -9.03 -21.23
C MET A 72 -3.09 -8.64 -21.53
N PHE A 73 -2.66 -7.43 -21.15
CA PHE A 73 -1.34 -6.87 -21.45
C PHE A 73 -0.28 -7.22 -20.40
N ASN A 74 -0.70 -7.58 -19.19
CA ASN A 74 0.22 -7.99 -18.14
C ASN A 74 0.66 -9.45 -18.37
N ASP A 75 1.94 -9.65 -18.67
CA ASP A 75 2.56 -10.96 -18.68
C ASP A 75 2.67 -11.48 -17.24
N LEU A 76 1.67 -12.27 -16.83
CA LEU A 76 1.56 -12.86 -15.49
C LEU A 76 2.78 -13.73 -15.13
N ASN A 77 3.57 -14.17 -16.12
CA ASN A 77 4.77 -14.98 -15.89
C ASN A 77 5.95 -14.16 -15.36
N ARG A 78 5.91 -12.83 -15.47
CA ARG A 78 6.97 -11.94 -14.97
C ARG A 78 6.92 -11.71 -13.46
N ILE A 79 5.81 -12.06 -12.81
CA ILE A 79 5.62 -11.76 -11.38
C ILE A 79 6.36 -12.83 -10.58
N ASN A 80 7.51 -12.43 -10.06
CA ASN A 80 8.46 -13.29 -9.38
C ASN A 80 7.80 -14.14 -8.28
N SER A 81 8.31 -15.37 -8.13
CA SER A 81 7.96 -16.30 -7.05
C SER A 81 8.23 -15.74 -5.65
N GLU A 82 9.09 -14.73 -5.53
CA GLU A 82 9.47 -14.04 -4.29
C GLU A 82 8.26 -13.43 -3.55
N ASN A 83 7.20 -13.04 -4.27
CA ASN A 83 5.98 -12.51 -3.64
C ASN A 83 5.14 -13.58 -2.93
N ARG A 84 5.38 -14.88 -3.15
CA ARG A 84 4.40 -15.93 -2.81
C ARG A 84 4.19 -16.16 -1.31
N ASN A 85 5.10 -15.74 -0.44
CA ASN A 85 5.05 -16.09 0.99
C ASN A 85 5.32 -14.92 1.96
N ILE A 86 5.42 -13.69 1.46
CA ILE A 86 5.85 -12.53 2.27
C ILE A 86 4.87 -12.26 3.41
N HIS A 87 3.57 -12.42 3.17
CA HIS A 87 2.53 -12.27 4.20
C HIS A 87 2.00 -13.61 4.70
N SER A 88 2.79 -14.69 4.60
CA SER A 88 2.44 -15.94 5.27
C SER A 88 2.52 -15.75 6.79
N GLU A 89 1.70 -16.50 7.53
CA GLU A 89 1.53 -16.28 8.97
C GLU A 89 2.83 -16.30 9.74
N ASP A 90 3.79 -17.15 9.37
CA ASP A 90 5.08 -17.29 10.07
C ASP A 90 6.22 -16.42 9.53
N THR A 91 5.92 -15.15 9.24
CA THR A 91 6.92 -14.20 8.79
C THR A 91 7.00 -12.97 9.68
N ILE A 92 8.21 -12.42 9.78
CA ILE A 92 8.44 -11.12 10.41
C ILE A 92 7.62 -10.01 9.75
N TYR A 93 7.38 -10.11 8.44
CA TYR A 93 6.56 -9.16 7.70
C TYR A 93 5.08 -9.22 8.09
N ARG A 94 4.55 -10.40 8.41
CA ARG A 94 3.20 -10.52 8.98
C ARG A 94 3.13 -9.92 10.39
N ALA A 95 4.16 -10.11 11.21
CA ALA A 95 4.24 -9.45 12.51
C ALA A 95 4.23 -7.92 12.37
N ILE A 96 4.99 -7.36 11.41
CA ILE A 96 4.93 -5.93 11.08
C ILE A 96 3.52 -5.52 10.64
N MET A 97 2.93 -6.21 9.66
CA MET A 97 1.59 -5.89 9.13
C MET A 97 0.53 -5.82 10.23
N ASN A 98 0.63 -6.67 11.25
CA ASN A 98 -0.31 -6.72 12.37
C ASN A 98 0.11 -5.83 13.56
N ASN A 99 1.25 -5.12 13.48
CA ASN A 99 1.89 -4.42 14.58
C ASN A 99 2.10 -5.30 15.83
N ASP A 100 2.39 -6.59 15.62
CA ASP A 100 2.61 -7.59 16.66
C ASP A 100 4.06 -7.56 17.15
N LYS A 101 4.29 -6.72 18.17
CA LYS A 101 5.62 -6.48 18.76
C LYS A 101 6.24 -7.73 19.36
N GLU A 102 5.47 -8.53 20.10
CA GLU A 102 6.00 -9.71 20.80
C GLU A 102 6.51 -10.73 19.80
N ARG A 103 5.71 -11.02 18.77
CA ARG A 103 6.12 -11.92 17.71
C ARG A 103 7.29 -11.34 16.91
N PHE A 104 7.28 -10.04 16.63
CA PHE A 104 8.39 -9.36 15.97
C PHE A 104 9.71 -9.53 16.72
N ILE A 105 9.71 -9.32 18.05
CA ILE A 105 10.89 -9.52 18.90
C ILE A 105 11.39 -10.95 18.79
N SER A 106 10.49 -11.95 18.86
CA SER A 106 10.88 -13.36 18.74
C SER A 106 11.59 -13.69 17.42
N PHE A 107 11.26 -13.00 16.31
CA PHE A 107 11.99 -13.14 15.05
C PHE A 107 13.39 -12.52 15.10
N THR A 108 13.52 -11.39 15.80
CA THR A 108 14.80 -10.66 15.90
C THR A 108 15.83 -11.36 16.79
N GLU A 109 15.37 -12.27 17.65
CA GLU A 109 16.21 -13.06 18.56
C GLU A 109 16.66 -14.40 17.94
N ARG A 110 16.16 -14.77 16.76
CA ARG A 110 16.57 -16.01 16.08
C ARG A 110 18.01 -15.91 15.60
N GLU A 111 18.73 -17.03 15.67
CA GLU A 111 20.07 -17.13 15.11
C GLU A 111 20.05 -16.79 13.60
N GLY A 112 20.99 -15.94 13.17
CA GLY A 112 21.07 -15.49 11.78
C GLY A 112 20.13 -14.34 11.40
N PHE A 113 19.44 -13.70 12.36
CA PHE A 113 18.66 -12.50 12.08
C PHE A 113 19.54 -11.36 11.54
N ASP A 114 19.24 -10.90 10.32
CA ASP A 114 19.84 -9.72 9.74
C ASP A 114 18.94 -8.49 9.96
N LYS A 115 19.42 -7.56 10.79
CA LYS A 115 18.75 -6.27 11.07
C LYS A 115 18.68 -5.35 9.86
N ASN A 116 19.57 -5.54 8.88
CA ASN A 116 19.65 -4.73 7.66
C ASN A 116 18.97 -5.41 6.47
N GLN A 117 18.26 -6.53 6.70
CA GLN A 117 17.58 -7.25 5.64
C GLN A 117 16.61 -6.32 4.90
N LYS A 118 16.57 -6.49 3.58
CA LYS A 118 15.63 -5.78 2.70
C LYS A 118 14.82 -6.78 1.91
N ILE A 119 13.57 -6.43 1.63
CA ILE A 119 12.70 -7.22 0.77
C ILE A 119 12.34 -6.49 -0.51
N LYS A 120 12.59 -7.15 -1.64
CA LYS A 120 12.10 -6.74 -2.96
C LYS A 120 10.80 -7.47 -3.22
N SER A 121 9.72 -6.73 -3.41
CA SER A 121 8.40 -7.31 -3.61
C SER A 121 7.45 -6.36 -4.29
N GLU A 122 6.86 -6.83 -5.39
CA GLU A 122 5.85 -6.09 -6.13
C GLU A 122 4.55 -5.85 -5.33
N LEU A 123 4.38 -6.47 -4.16
CA LEU A 123 3.29 -6.14 -3.23
C LEU A 123 3.40 -4.72 -2.67
N TYR A 124 4.58 -4.09 -2.76
CA TYR A 124 4.83 -2.73 -2.33
C TYR A 124 5.15 -1.85 -3.55
N PRO A 125 4.82 -0.54 -3.50
CA PRO A 125 5.08 0.36 -4.62
C PRO A 125 6.61 0.55 -4.76
N TYR A 126 7.14 0.66 -5.99
CA TYR A 126 8.54 1.01 -6.28
C TYR A 126 9.64 0.17 -5.58
N SER A 127 9.40 -1.12 -5.33
CA SER A 127 10.26 -1.97 -4.49
C SER A 127 11.59 -2.44 -5.11
N PHE A 128 12.11 -1.82 -6.17
CA PHE A 128 13.27 -2.33 -6.91
C PHE A 128 14.55 -2.39 -6.06
N GLU A 129 14.75 -1.40 -5.18
CA GLU A 129 15.86 -1.34 -4.22
C GLU A 129 15.60 -2.17 -2.94
N GLY A 130 14.36 -2.62 -2.78
CA GLY A 130 13.87 -3.33 -1.59
C GLY A 130 13.69 -2.43 -0.37
N TYR A 131 12.87 -2.91 0.57
CA TYR A 131 12.52 -2.18 1.79
C TYR A 131 13.05 -2.84 3.03
N SER A 132 13.63 -2.02 3.91
CA SER A 132 14.03 -2.40 5.26
C SER A 132 12.81 -2.68 6.15
N LEU A 133 13.04 -3.37 7.28
CA LEU A 133 11.99 -3.61 8.27
C LEU A 133 11.38 -2.31 8.81
N LEU A 134 12.18 -1.24 8.97
CA LEU A 134 11.70 0.04 9.48
C LEU A 134 10.78 0.74 8.46
N GLU A 135 11.16 0.74 7.19
CA GLU A 135 10.33 1.28 6.10
C GLU A 135 9.00 0.52 6.01
N LEU A 136 9.02 -0.80 6.14
CA LEU A 136 7.79 -1.59 6.20
C LEU A 136 6.93 -1.27 7.42
N CYS A 137 7.54 -0.98 8.59
CA CYS A 137 6.77 -0.52 9.74
C CYS A 137 6.06 0.81 9.44
N CYS A 138 6.70 1.72 8.70
CA CYS A 138 6.09 2.97 8.28
C CYS A 138 4.93 2.72 7.31
N TYR A 139 5.11 1.84 6.33
CA TYR A 139 4.09 1.48 5.34
C TYR A 139 2.83 0.89 6.00
N HIS A 140 3.01 0.02 6.98
CA HIS A 140 1.90 -0.66 7.67
C HIS A 140 1.37 0.11 8.90
N GLY A 141 1.98 1.24 9.27
CA GLY A 141 1.62 1.95 10.50
C GLY A 141 1.95 1.20 11.79
N ALA A 142 2.95 0.30 11.74
CA ALA A 142 3.33 -0.61 12.82
C ALA A 142 4.21 0.08 13.88
N VAL A 143 3.59 0.94 14.69
CA VAL A 143 4.28 1.84 15.63
C VAL A 143 5.10 1.13 16.70
N GLU A 144 4.67 -0.04 17.16
CA GLU A 144 5.37 -0.77 18.22
C GLU A 144 6.62 -1.46 17.69
N CYS A 145 6.54 -2.07 16.50
CA CYS A 145 7.69 -2.64 15.79
C CYS A 145 8.68 -1.54 15.39
N PHE A 146 8.18 -0.39 14.92
CA PHE A 146 8.98 0.79 14.59
C PHE A 146 9.81 1.28 15.79
N LYS A 147 9.15 1.52 16.94
CA LYS A 147 9.81 1.96 18.18
C LYS A 147 10.89 0.97 18.63
N PHE A 148 10.59 -0.33 18.53
CA PHE A 148 11.55 -1.37 18.87
C PHE A 148 12.79 -1.31 17.97
N LEU A 149 12.63 -1.22 16.65
CA LEU A 149 13.76 -1.11 15.71
C LEU A 149 14.62 0.13 15.98
N ARG A 150 13.98 1.29 16.23
CA ARG A 150 14.68 2.53 16.59
C ARG A 150 15.46 2.40 17.90
N THR A 151 14.85 1.80 18.93
CA THR A 151 15.47 1.70 20.26
C THR A 151 16.57 0.64 20.32
N LYS A 152 16.31 -0.56 19.77
CA LYS A 152 17.20 -1.72 19.89
C LYS A 152 18.35 -1.69 18.90
N PHE A 153 18.08 -1.27 17.66
CA PHE A 153 19.05 -1.37 16.57
C PHE A 153 19.53 -0.02 16.03
N ASN A 154 18.96 1.09 16.54
CA ASN A 154 19.19 2.43 16.01
C ASN A 154 18.97 2.51 14.48
N SER A 155 17.95 1.78 13.99
CA SER A 155 17.65 1.69 12.55
C SER A 155 17.42 3.09 11.97
N GLU A 156 18.15 3.45 10.92
CA GLU A 156 18.10 4.79 10.32
C GLU A 156 16.70 5.13 9.76
N ILE A 157 16.23 6.35 10.03
CA ILE A 157 15.00 6.87 9.42
C ILE A 157 15.35 7.43 8.03
N THR A 158 14.90 6.73 6.99
CA THR A 158 15.13 7.10 5.58
C THR A 158 14.04 8.05 5.06
N HIS A 159 14.25 8.67 3.90
CA HIS A 159 13.18 9.39 3.19
C HIS A 159 11.97 8.50 2.91
N THR A 160 12.19 7.24 2.52
CA THR A 160 11.13 6.24 2.33
C THR A 160 10.31 6.02 3.60
N CYS A 161 10.92 6.04 4.79
CA CYS A 161 10.17 5.94 6.05
C CYS A 161 9.15 7.09 6.18
N LEU A 162 9.58 8.32 5.89
CA LEU A 162 8.68 9.47 5.93
C LEU A 162 7.56 9.33 4.88
N GLU A 163 7.90 9.01 3.64
CA GLU A 163 6.91 8.84 2.57
C GLU A 163 5.87 7.77 2.94
N PHE A 164 6.34 6.59 3.37
CA PHE A 164 5.47 5.49 3.79
C PHE A 164 4.66 5.78 5.05
N SER A 165 5.11 6.67 5.95
CA SER A 165 4.30 7.07 7.11
C SER A 165 2.97 7.72 6.71
N PHE A 166 2.92 8.39 5.54
CA PHE A 166 1.69 8.95 4.98
C PHE A 166 0.78 7.89 4.34
N LEU A 167 1.32 6.76 3.88
CA LEU A 167 0.51 5.59 3.51
C LEU A 167 -0.06 4.90 4.74
N GLY A 168 0.80 4.59 5.72
CA GLY A 168 0.44 3.83 6.91
C GLY A 168 -0.49 4.57 7.86
N GLY A 169 -0.56 5.91 7.77
CA GLY A 169 -1.60 6.67 8.46
C GLY A 169 -1.36 6.85 9.96
N ASN A 170 -0.18 6.50 10.49
CA ASN A 170 0.11 6.56 11.92
C ASN A 170 0.79 7.90 12.28
N PRO A 171 0.12 8.80 13.02
CA PRO A 171 0.66 10.13 13.32
C PRO A 171 1.94 10.10 14.15
N GLU A 172 2.12 9.08 15.01
CA GLU A 172 3.31 8.96 15.84
C GLU A 172 4.55 8.65 14.99
N ILE A 173 4.45 7.65 14.10
CA ILE A 173 5.53 7.34 13.14
C ILE A 173 5.83 8.55 12.26
N MET A 174 4.79 9.20 11.73
CA MET A 174 4.94 10.37 10.87
C MET A 174 5.68 11.51 11.60
N SER A 175 5.25 11.83 12.82
CA SER A 175 5.87 12.89 13.64
C SER A 175 7.33 12.59 13.96
N GLU A 176 7.68 11.32 14.17
CA GLU A 176 9.06 10.91 14.41
C GLU A 176 9.90 11.05 13.13
N CYS A 177 9.37 10.63 11.99
CA CYS A 177 10.08 10.73 10.71
C CYS A 177 10.36 12.18 10.30
N LEU A 178 9.41 13.09 10.56
CA LEU A 178 9.52 14.53 10.28
C LEU A 178 10.66 15.23 11.05
N LYS A 179 11.15 14.65 12.15
CA LYS A 179 12.30 15.20 12.89
C LYS A 179 13.61 15.04 12.13
N TYR A 180 13.68 14.07 11.22
CA TYR A 180 14.91 13.70 10.51
C TYR A 180 14.83 13.98 9.01
N GLN A 181 13.64 13.94 8.43
CA GLN A 181 13.41 14.02 6.99
C GLN A 181 12.43 15.14 6.64
N LYS A 182 12.57 15.69 5.42
CA LYS A 182 11.64 16.69 4.88
C LYS A 182 10.63 16.04 3.94
N PRO A 183 9.34 16.41 3.99
CA PRO A 183 8.34 15.88 3.09
C PRO A 183 8.66 16.15 1.62
N THR A 184 8.27 15.21 0.77
CA THR A 184 8.42 15.25 -0.70
C THR A 184 7.06 15.23 -1.37
N GLU A 185 7.01 15.42 -2.69
CA GLU A 185 5.76 15.25 -3.47
C GLU A 185 5.16 13.85 -3.31
N LYS A 186 6.01 12.84 -3.03
CA LYS A 186 5.56 11.47 -2.76
C LYS A 186 4.73 11.37 -1.49
N CYS A 187 5.03 12.16 -0.46
CA CYS A 187 4.24 12.23 0.76
C CYS A 187 2.80 12.70 0.46
N VAL A 188 2.65 13.70 -0.43
CA VAL A 188 1.34 14.19 -0.88
C VAL A 188 0.61 13.14 -1.70
N GLU A 189 1.30 12.50 -2.65
CA GLU A 189 0.73 11.40 -3.44
C GLU A 189 0.18 10.29 -2.53
N TYR A 190 0.96 9.83 -1.56
CA TYR A 190 0.56 8.79 -0.63
C TYR A 190 -0.57 9.21 0.30
N ALA A 191 -0.60 10.45 0.79
CA ALA A 191 -1.72 10.97 1.55
C ALA A 191 -3.02 11.03 0.71
N ILE A 192 -2.93 11.38 -0.59
CA ILE A 192 -4.06 11.36 -1.52
C ILE A 192 -4.56 9.92 -1.73
N ILE A 193 -3.66 8.97 -1.96
CA ILE A 193 -3.97 7.55 -2.18
C ILE A 193 -4.69 6.93 -0.99
N SER A 194 -4.22 7.24 0.23
CA SER A 194 -4.85 6.75 1.46
C SER A 194 -6.09 7.54 1.87
N HIS A 195 -6.49 8.54 1.08
CA HIS A 195 -7.61 9.44 1.36
C HIS A 195 -7.51 10.17 2.73
N TYR A 196 -6.30 10.37 3.25
CA TYR A 196 -6.04 11.12 4.48
C TYR A 196 -6.02 12.63 4.20
N ILE A 197 -7.20 13.21 4.08
CA ILE A 197 -7.41 14.62 3.73
C ILE A 197 -6.66 15.60 4.67
N ASP A 198 -6.61 15.27 5.95
CA ASP A 198 -5.95 16.11 6.96
C ASP A 198 -4.44 16.16 6.71
N PHE A 199 -3.85 15.05 6.26
CA PHE A 199 -2.42 14.97 5.95
C PHE A 199 -2.07 15.73 4.68
N VAL A 200 -2.91 15.67 3.65
CA VAL A 200 -2.72 16.49 2.45
C VAL A 200 -2.80 17.97 2.81
N THR A 201 -3.78 18.37 3.63
CA THR A 201 -3.95 19.76 4.09
C THR A 201 -2.74 20.22 4.90
N PHE A 202 -2.25 19.37 5.81
CA PHE A 202 -1.01 19.59 6.56
C PHE A 202 0.20 19.81 5.64
N LEU A 203 0.41 18.93 4.65
CA LEU A 203 1.53 19.03 3.71
C LEU A 203 1.47 20.30 2.83
N MET A 204 0.26 20.73 2.45
CA MET A 204 0.07 21.97 1.70
C MET A 204 0.37 23.20 2.55
N ASN A 205 -0.21 23.29 3.74
CA ASN A 205 -0.20 24.51 4.53
C ASN A 205 1.12 24.68 5.29
N GLU A 206 1.62 23.60 5.90
CA GLU A 206 2.82 23.65 6.75
C GLU A 206 4.12 23.45 5.96
N HIS A 207 4.03 22.76 4.81
CA HIS A 207 5.22 22.43 4.00
C HIS A 207 5.19 23.01 2.57
N ASN A 208 4.14 23.75 2.18
CA ASN A 208 4.01 24.42 0.88
C ASN A 208 4.20 23.48 -0.34
N ILE A 209 3.86 22.20 -0.18
CA ILE A 209 3.97 21.23 -1.28
C ILE A 209 2.73 21.30 -2.16
N LYS A 210 2.94 21.45 -3.47
CA LYS A 210 1.85 21.53 -4.44
C LYS A 210 1.19 20.17 -4.64
N ILE A 211 -0.14 20.17 -4.67
CA ILE A 211 -0.91 19.00 -5.08
C ILE A 211 -0.74 18.79 -6.59
N ASN A 212 -0.47 17.55 -6.98
CA ASN A 212 -0.64 17.12 -8.35
C ASN A 212 -2.10 16.73 -8.60
N LEU A 213 -2.83 17.56 -9.35
CA LEU A 213 -4.25 17.35 -9.67
C LEU A 213 -4.51 16.04 -10.42
N PHE A 214 -3.52 15.53 -11.16
CA PHE A 214 -3.63 14.23 -11.82
C PHE A 214 -3.81 13.11 -10.78
N ASN A 215 -3.11 13.17 -9.65
CA ASN A 215 -3.25 12.19 -8.58
C ASN A 215 -4.64 12.27 -7.92
N CYS A 216 -5.18 13.47 -7.71
CA CYS A 216 -6.54 13.64 -7.18
C CYS A 216 -7.60 12.99 -8.10
N CYS A 217 -7.47 13.19 -9.42
CA CYS A 217 -8.34 12.56 -10.40
C CYS A 217 -8.17 11.03 -10.42
N LEU A 218 -6.92 10.56 -10.39
CA LEU A 218 -6.60 9.13 -10.49
C LEU A 218 -7.11 8.30 -9.32
N TYR A 219 -7.17 8.91 -8.13
CA TYR A 219 -7.62 8.26 -6.89
C TYR A 219 -8.99 8.76 -6.42
N ASN A 220 -9.76 9.42 -7.30
CA ASN A 220 -11.12 9.89 -7.03
C ASN A 220 -11.26 10.69 -5.71
N ASN A 221 -10.25 11.49 -5.35
CA ASN A 221 -10.26 12.29 -4.14
C ASN A 221 -11.00 13.62 -4.39
N LEU A 222 -12.33 13.52 -4.54
CA LEU A 222 -13.19 14.60 -5.04
C LEU A 222 -13.43 15.74 -4.05
N LYS A 223 -12.99 15.63 -2.79
CA LYS A 223 -13.17 16.68 -1.77
C LYS A 223 -12.31 17.94 -2.02
N TYR A 224 -11.44 17.91 -3.03
CA TYR A 224 -10.62 19.04 -3.47
C TYR A 224 -11.22 19.83 -4.65
N PHE A 225 -12.43 19.44 -5.12
CA PHE A 225 -13.20 20.18 -6.13
C PHE A 225 -14.36 20.94 -5.49
#